data_AF-A0ABD7SA83-F1
#
_entry.id   AF-A0ABD7SA83-F1
#
_cell.length_a   1.000
_cell.length_b   1.000
_cell.length_c   1.000
_cell.angle_alpha   90.00
_cell.angle_beta   90.00
_cell.angle_gamma   90.00
#
_symmetry.space_group_name_H-M   'P 1'
#
loop_
_entity.id
_entity.type
_entity.pdbx_description
1 polymer ?
#
loop_
_entity_poly.entity_id
_entity_poly.type
_entity_poly.pdbx_seq_one_letter_code
_entity_poly.pdbx_strand_id
1 'polypeptide(L)'
;MPANQVIFHSHHVIEQDVFRDHLLLKKLTEHGMIDEHASTNRLYLPVDGKLADALETSPHRGRTRSSYTEGVSDFLNRLEESDIGQAALDDDQVALRETLNNSP
;
A
#
# COMPACT_ATOMS: atom_id res chain seq x y z
N MET A 1 -14.92 18.24 26.12
CA MET A 1 -14.10 17.46 25.18
C MET A 1 -13.05 18.39 24.61
N PRO A 2 -11.74 18.14 24.73
CA PRO A 2 -10.76 19.00 24.07
C PRO A 2 -10.96 18.87 22.56
N ALA A 3 -11.13 19.99 21.86
CA ALA A 3 -11.59 20.09 20.49
C ALA A 3 -10.53 19.72 19.42
N ASN A 4 -9.54 18.87 19.76
CA ASN A 4 -8.39 18.60 18.88
C ASN A 4 -7.91 17.14 18.90
N GLN A 5 -8.70 16.21 19.43
CA GLN A 5 -8.33 14.79 19.40
C GLN A 5 -8.80 14.18 18.08
N VAL A 6 -7.84 13.84 17.21
CA VAL A 6 -8.14 13.14 15.97
C VAL A 6 -8.67 11.73 16.30
N ILE A 7 -9.83 11.39 15.75
CA ILE A 7 -10.51 10.09 16.02
C ILE A 7 -9.91 8.99 15.15
N PHE A 8 -9.61 9.30 13.88
CA PHE A 8 -9.00 8.39 12.92
C PHE A 8 -7.74 9.01 12.31
N HIS A 9 -6.65 8.24 12.27
CA HIS A 9 -5.45 8.62 11.55
C HIS A 9 -5.34 7.85 10.23
N SER A 10 -4.89 8.54 9.19
CA SER A 10 -4.53 7.90 7.93
C SER A 10 -3.28 7.05 8.10
N HIS A 11 -3.26 5.90 7.44
CA HIS A 11 -2.14 4.99 7.35
C HIS A 11 -2.01 4.55 5.89
N HIS A 12 -0.78 4.49 5.35
CA HIS A 12 -0.60 3.98 3.98
C HIS A 12 -0.78 2.47 3.97
N VAL A 13 -1.49 1.94 2.97
CA VAL A 13 -1.67 0.49 2.77
C VAL A 13 -0.35 -0.11 2.33
N ILE A 14 0.20 0.37 1.22
CA ILE A 14 1.58 0.13 0.84
C ILE A 14 2.41 1.30 1.37
N GLU A 15 3.36 1.01 2.27
CA GLU A 15 4.16 2.02 2.94
C GLU A 15 5.05 2.81 1.96
N GLN A 16 5.32 4.08 2.28
CA GLN A 16 6.12 4.97 1.43
C GLN A 16 7.53 4.42 1.15
N ASP A 17 8.14 3.75 2.13
CA ASP A 17 9.44 3.12 1.95
C ASP A 17 9.40 1.99 0.91
N VAL A 18 8.27 1.27 0.79
CA VAL A 18 8.09 0.21 -0.22
C VAL A 18 7.97 0.81 -1.62
N PHE A 19 7.20 1.89 -1.78
CA PHE A 19 7.18 2.66 -3.04
C PHE A 19 8.55 3.19 -3.43
N ARG A 20 9.31 3.71 -2.45
CA ARG A 20 10.65 4.25 -2.67
C ARG A 20 11.67 3.18 -3.07
N ASP A 21 11.48 1.91 -2.70
CA ASP A 21 12.53 0.90 -2.87
C ASP A 21 12.19 -0.12 -3.96
N HIS A 22 10.91 -0.47 -4.17
CA HIS A 22 10.46 -1.51 -5.10
C HIS A 22 10.44 -1.03 -6.57
N LEU A 23 11.08 -1.77 -7.48
CA LEU A 23 11.29 -1.31 -8.87
C LEU A 23 9.97 -1.26 -9.65
N LEU A 24 9.13 -2.29 -9.52
CA LEU A 24 7.84 -2.31 -10.20
C LEU A 24 6.92 -1.15 -9.78
N LEU A 25 6.87 -0.81 -8.49
CA LEU A 25 6.05 0.30 -7.99
C LEU A 25 6.55 1.65 -8.50
N LYS A 26 7.87 1.86 -8.53
CA LYS A 26 8.46 3.05 -9.16
C LYS A 26 8.05 3.16 -10.62
N LYS A 27 8.17 2.07 -11.36
CA LYS A 27 7.83 2.02 -12.78
C LYS A 27 6.37 2.39 -13.02
N LEU A 28 5.45 1.81 -12.26
CA LEU A 28 4.02 2.15 -12.34
C LEU A 28 3.74 3.62 -11.96
N THR A 29 4.47 4.17 -10.99
CA THR A 29 4.37 5.58 -10.58
C THR A 29 4.91 6.54 -11.65
N GLU A 30 6.05 6.21 -12.27
CA GLU A 30 6.67 6.96 -13.37
C GLU A 30 5.71 7.09 -14.57
N HIS A 31 4.95 6.03 -14.88
CA HIS A 31 3.92 6.03 -15.91
C HIS A 31 2.58 6.64 -15.46
N GLY A 32 2.49 7.16 -14.24
CA GLY A 32 1.28 7.78 -13.68
C GLY A 32 0.11 6.80 -13.48
N MET A 33 0.40 5.50 -13.39
CA MET A 33 -0.62 4.47 -13.26
C MET A 33 -1.09 4.28 -11.81
N ILE A 34 -0.19 4.55 -10.86
CA ILE A 34 -0.50 4.56 -9.43
C ILE A 34 0.07 5.83 -8.79
N ASP A 35 -0.52 6.22 -7.67
CA ASP A 35 -0.08 7.34 -6.84
C ASP A 35 0.06 6.86 -5.39
N GLU A 36 1.28 6.93 -4.87
CA GLU A 36 1.61 6.52 -3.49
C GLU A 36 0.81 7.30 -2.43
N HIS A 37 0.34 8.49 -2.77
CA HIS A 37 -0.44 9.36 -1.89
C HIS A 37 -1.95 9.28 -2.10
N ALA A 38 -2.40 8.51 -3.09
CA ALA A 38 -3.81 8.34 -3.43
C ALA A 38 -4.62 7.93 -2.19
N SER A 39 -5.84 8.46 -2.08
CA SER A 39 -6.74 8.08 -0.98
C SER A 39 -7.08 6.59 -0.98
N THR A 40 -6.99 5.92 -2.12
CA THR A 40 -7.16 4.47 -2.26
C THR A 40 -6.00 3.66 -1.66
N ASN A 41 -4.81 4.26 -1.52
CA ASN A 41 -3.68 3.70 -0.77
C ASN A 41 -3.71 4.11 0.72
N ARG A 42 -4.87 4.50 1.27
CA ARG A 42 -5.00 4.93 2.67
C ARG A 42 -6.07 4.14 3.42
N LEU A 43 -5.73 3.75 4.64
CA LEU A 43 -6.67 3.26 5.66
C LEU A 43 -6.78 4.29 6.77
N TYR A 44 -8.00 4.54 7.23
CA TYR A 44 -8.26 5.40 8.37
C TYR A 44 -8.52 4.52 9.59
N LEU A 45 -7.56 4.50 10.52
CA LEU A 45 -7.61 3.63 11.69
C LEU A 45 -7.91 4.44 12.95
N PRO A 46 -8.76 3.93 13.87
CA PRO A 46 -9.03 4.58 15.14
C PRO A 46 -7.75 4.82 15.92
N VAL A 47 -7.59 6.01 16.49
CA VAL A 47 -6.46 6.31 17.39
C VAL A 47 -6.69 5.68 18.77
N ASP A 48 -7.94 5.64 19.22
CA ASP A 48 -8.32 5.05 20.50
C ASP A 48 -8.51 3.53 20.39
N GLY A 49 -7.90 2.80 21.34
CA GLY A 49 -7.96 1.33 21.37
C GLY A 49 -9.36 0.78 21.61
N LYS A 50 -10.18 1.43 22.44
CA LYS A 50 -11.56 0.96 22.70
C LYS A 50 -12.44 1.13 21.48
N LEU A 51 -12.26 2.23 20.75
CA LEU A 51 -12.94 2.44 19.47
C LEU A 51 -12.49 1.41 18.42
N ALA A 52 -11.19 1.09 18.38
CA ALA A 52 -10.69 0.03 17.51
C ALA A 52 -11.31 -1.33 17.84
N ASP A 53 -11.37 -1.70 19.13
CA ASP A 53 -12.01 -2.94 19.58
C ASP A 53 -13.51 -2.97 19.24
N ALA A 54 -14.23 -1.85 19.44
CA ALA A 54 -15.64 -1.73 19.11
C ALA A 54 -15.94 -1.81 17.60
N LEU A 55 -14.96 -1.45 16.76
CA LEU A 55 -15.02 -1.55 15.30
C LEU A 55 -14.36 -2.83 14.76
N GLU A 56 -13.94 -3.73 15.65
CA GLU A 56 -13.24 -4.98 15.31
C GLU A 56 -12.03 -4.75 14.36
N THR A 57 -11.28 -3.67 14.61
CA THR A 57 -10.14 -3.26 13.79
C THR A 57 -8.89 -3.04 14.64
N SER A 58 -7.75 -2.85 13.96
CA SER A 58 -6.50 -2.46 14.60
C SER A 58 -6.54 -0.97 14.97
N PRO A 59 -6.06 -0.56 16.16
CA PRO A 59 -5.78 0.85 16.41
C PRO A 59 -4.64 1.32 15.51
N HIS A 60 -4.54 2.63 15.28
CA HIS A 60 -3.40 3.24 14.61
C HIS A 60 -2.18 3.17 15.54
N ARG A 61 -1.21 2.30 15.23
CA ARG A 61 0.01 2.10 16.02
C ARG A 61 1.24 2.80 15.44
N GLY A 62 1.06 3.65 14.44
CA GLY A 62 2.16 4.31 13.72
C GLY A 62 2.91 3.42 12.73
N ARG A 63 2.80 2.09 12.80
CA ARG A 63 3.34 1.12 11.83
C ARG A 63 2.33 0.00 11.57
N THR A 64 2.33 -0.56 10.37
CA THR A 64 1.60 -1.81 10.13
C THR A 64 2.22 -2.94 10.97
N ARG A 65 1.46 -4.03 11.18
CA ARG A 65 2.05 -5.25 11.77
C ARG A 65 3.13 -5.75 10.81
N SER A 66 4.28 -6.17 11.32
CA SER A 66 5.40 -6.65 10.49
C SER A 66 4.97 -7.72 9.49
N SER A 67 4.12 -8.66 9.92
CA SER A 67 3.58 -9.72 9.06
C SER A 67 2.77 -9.21 7.86
N TYR A 68 2.14 -8.04 8.00
CA TYR A 68 1.43 -7.39 6.89
C TYR A 68 2.43 -6.79 5.90
N THR A 69 3.43 -6.04 6.40
CA THR A 69 4.51 -5.47 5.56
C THR A 69 5.27 -6.56 4.81
N GLU A 70 5.57 -7.66 5.49
CA GLU A 70 6.22 -8.85 4.92
C GLU A 70 5.36 -9.46 3.81
N GLY A 71 4.07 -9.70 4.06
CA GLY A 71 3.17 -10.27 3.06
C GLY A 71 2.99 -9.39 1.82
N VAL A 72 2.92 -8.07 1.99
CA VAL A 72 2.88 -7.11 0.86
C VAL A 72 4.18 -7.18 0.07
N SER A 73 5.33 -7.13 0.74
CA SER A 73 6.64 -7.22 0.09
C SER A 73 6.81 -8.53 -0.68
N ASP A 74 6.43 -9.65 -0.08
CA ASP A 74 6.51 -10.97 -0.70
C ASP A 74 5.63 -11.09 -1.95
N PHE A 75 4.43 -10.50 -1.92
CA PHE A 75 3.56 -10.46 -3.09
C PHE A 75 4.18 -9.61 -4.21
N LEU A 76 4.64 -8.41 -3.89
CA LEU A 76 5.21 -7.50 -4.86
C LEU A 76 6.49 -8.07 -5.49
N ASN A 77 7.36 -8.71 -4.70
CA ASN A 77 8.56 -9.39 -5.21
C ASN A 77 8.19 -10.50 -6.21
N ARG A 78 7.20 -11.35 -5.89
CA ARG A 78 6.74 -12.38 -6.83
C ARG A 78 6.12 -11.80 -8.10
N LEU A 79 5.42 -10.68 -7.97
CA LEU A 79 4.85 -9.98 -9.13
C LEU A 79 5.96 -9.40 -10.00
N GLU A 80 6.98 -8.79 -9.41
CA GLU A 80 8.18 -8.29 -10.11
C GLU A 80 8.92 -9.40 -10.85
N GLU A 81 9.12 -10.55 -10.20
CA GLU A 81 9.81 -11.72 -10.77
C GLU A 81 9.00 -12.45 -11.85
N SER A 82 7.70 -12.16 -11.98
CA SER A 82 6.83 -12.80 -12.99
C SER A 82 7.10 -12.27 -14.41
N ASP A 83 6.71 -13.04 -15.43
CA ASP A 83 6.84 -12.63 -16.84
C ASP A 83 6.16 -11.26 -17.12
N ILE A 84 5.00 -11.02 -16.51
CA ILE A 84 4.26 -9.75 -16.65
C ILE A 84 4.99 -8.63 -15.92
N GLY A 85 5.55 -8.89 -14.73
CA GLY A 85 6.35 -7.92 -13.99
C GLY A 85 7.62 -7.51 -14.73
N GLN A 86 8.35 -8.47 -15.28
CA GLN A 86 9.54 -8.21 -16.09
C GLN A 86 9.19 -7.43 -17.38
N ALA A 87 8.12 -7.83 -18.08
CA ALA A 87 7.65 -7.08 -19.25
C ALA A 87 7.24 -5.64 -18.90
N ALA A 88 6.61 -5.43 -17.74
CA ALA A 88 6.26 -4.09 -17.24
C ALA A 88 7.51 -3.25 -16.92
N LEU A 89 8.56 -3.87 -16.37
CA LEU A 89 9.85 -3.21 -16.15
C LEU A 89 10.54 -2.79 -17.45
N ASP A 90 10.30 -3.54 -18.53
CA ASP A 90 10.73 -3.25 -19.90
C ASP A 90 9.82 -2.25 -20.65
N ASP A 91 8.97 -1.52 -19.91
CA ASP A 91 8.03 -0.50 -20.41
C ASP A 91 6.92 -1.03 -21.35
N ASP A 92 6.64 -2.34 -21.33
CA ASP A 92 5.50 -2.90 -22.06
C ASP A 92 4.18 -2.35 -21.48
N GLN A 93 3.46 -1.58 -22.32
CA GLN A 93 2.24 -0.88 -21.93
C GLN A 93 1.06 -1.80 -21.63
N VAL A 94 1.04 -3.00 -22.21
CA VAL A 94 0.03 -4.02 -21.90
C VAL A 94 0.37 -4.63 -20.55
N ALA A 95 1.62 -5.02 -20.34
CA ALA A 95 2.08 -5.62 -19.08
C ALA A 95 1.93 -4.67 -17.88
N LEU A 96 2.23 -3.37 -18.05
CA LEU A 96 2.00 -2.33 -17.04
C LEU A 96 0.53 -2.24 -16.61
N ARG A 97 -0.41 -2.41 -17.54
CA ARG A 97 -1.85 -2.42 -17.23
C ARG A 97 -2.27 -3.75 -16.60
N GLU A 98 -1.74 -4.86 -17.07
CA GLU A 98 -2.05 -6.19 -16.56
C GLU A 98 -1.53 -6.41 -15.14
N THR A 99 -0.41 -5.78 -14.75
CA THR A 99 0.10 -5.82 -13.37
C THR A 99 -0.90 -5.23 -12.36
N LEU A 100 -1.66 -4.20 -12.75
CA LEU A 100 -2.71 -3.61 -11.92
C LEU A 100 -3.93 -4.54 -11.80
N ASN A 101 -4.27 -5.26 -12.87
CA ASN A 101 -5.42 -6.16 -12.89
C ASN A 101 -5.20 -7.48 -12.13
N ASN A 102 -3.92 -7.83 -11.89
CA ASN A 102 -3.52 -9.00 -11.10
C ASN A 102 -3.08 -8.63 -9.67
N SER A 103 -3.23 -7.36 -9.28
CA SER A 103 -3.04 -6.93 -7.89
C SER A 103 -4.27 -7.31 -7.05
N PRO A 104 -4.10 -7.80 -5.80
CA PRO A 104 -5.18 -8.25 -4.93
C PRO A 104 -6.17 -7.14 -4.53
#